data_AF-A0AA38F7L8-F1
#
_entry.id   AF-A0AA38F7L8-F1
#
_cell.length_a   1.000
_cell.length_b   1.000
_cell.length_c   1.000
_cell.angle_alpha   90.00
_cell.angle_beta   90.00
_cell.angle_gamma   90.00
#
_symmetry.space_group_name_H-M   'P 1'
#
loop_
_entity.id
_entity.type
_entity.pdbx_description
1 polymer ?
#
loop_
_entity_poly.entity_id
_entity_poly.type
_entity_poly.pdbx_seq_one_letter_code
_entity_poly.pdbx_strand_id
1 'polypeptide(L)'
;MAVLPMFHVYSIATFTLGLIAAGATCVVMPKFELEGMLKAIQEHRITNLPVVPPIILGLTKSPLVHKYDLSSLKYVSSGAAPLGKQLVQEFANKFPQMELIQ
;
A
#
# COMPACT_ATOMS: atom_id res chain seq x y z
N MET A 1 -0.42 1.95 6.50
CA MET A 1 -1.16 0.68 6.75
C MET A 1 -0.15 -0.44 6.98
N ALA A 2 -0.38 -1.32 7.95
CA ALA A 2 0.42 -2.52 8.13
C ALA A 2 -0.29 -3.71 7.46
N VAL A 3 0.03 -3.94 6.19
CA VAL A 3 -0.49 -5.08 5.38
C VAL A 3 0.51 -6.23 5.32
N LEU A 4 1.79 -5.95 5.57
CA LEU A 4 2.85 -6.94 5.52
C LEU A 4 2.91 -7.74 6.83
N PRO A 5 3.29 -9.03 6.79
CA PRO A 5 3.33 -9.85 7.99
C PRO A 5 4.27 -9.26 9.04
N MET A 6 3.78 -9.08 10.26
CA MET A 6 4.54 -8.47 11.36
C MET A 6 5.70 -9.37 11.85
N PHE A 7 5.74 -10.66 11.55
CA PHE A 7 6.89 -11.50 11.91
C PHE A 7 8.17 -11.18 11.11
N HIS A 8 8.09 -10.33 10.08
CA HIS A 8 9.25 -9.87 9.33
C HIS A 8 9.79 -8.54 9.89
N VAL A 9 11.10 -8.45 10.14
CA VAL A 9 11.75 -7.26 10.76
C VAL A 9 11.44 -5.96 10.02
N TYR A 10 11.36 -6.01 8.69
CA TYR A 10 11.00 -4.87 7.87
C TYR A 10 9.61 -4.31 8.18
N SER A 11 8.63 -5.20 8.44
CA SER A 11 7.25 -4.81 8.76
C SER A 11 7.15 -4.25 10.17
N ILE A 12 7.76 -4.92 11.15
CA ILE A 12 7.72 -4.49 12.56
C ILE A 12 8.47 -3.18 12.78
N ALA A 13 9.70 -3.07 12.26
CA ALA A 13 10.55 -1.91 12.54
C ALA A 13 10.05 -0.66 11.83
N THR A 14 9.75 -0.76 10.54
CA THR A 14 9.45 0.42 9.71
C THR A 14 7.99 0.85 9.83
N PHE A 15 7.05 -0.11 9.84
CA PHE A 15 5.62 0.21 9.66
C PHE A 15 4.79 0.07 10.93
N THR A 16 5.22 -0.75 11.89
CA THR A 16 4.55 -0.79 13.19
C THR A 16 5.20 0.22 14.13
N LEU A 17 6.48 0.02 14.46
CA LEU A 17 7.18 0.87 15.42
C LEU A 17 7.48 2.25 14.85
N GLY A 18 7.95 2.34 13.60
CA GLY A 18 8.25 3.62 12.95
C GLY A 18 7.03 4.53 12.81
N LEU A 19 5.87 4.00 12.40
CA LEU A 19 4.64 4.79 12.31
C LEU A 19 4.14 5.24 13.68
N ILE A 20 4.13 4.35 14.67
CA ILE A 20 3.69 4.69 16.03
C ILE A 20 4.64 5.73 16.66
N ALA A 21 5.95 5.58 16.51
CA ALA A 21 6.93 6.53 17.00
C ALA A 21 6.80 7.91 16.35
N ALA A 22 6.37 7.97 15.08
CA ALA A 22 6.06 9.21 14.38
C ALA A 22 4.68 9.80 14.76
N GLY A 23 3.94 9.19 15.68
CA GLY A 23 2.59 9.62 16.06
C GLY A 23 1.51 9.32 15.01
N ALA A 24 1.80 8.46 14.04
CA ALA A 24 0.87 8.10 12.98
C ALA A 24 -0.10 6.99 13.40
N THR A 25 -1.31 7.00 12.84
CA THR A 25 -2.28 5.92 13.03
C THR A 25 -1.90 4.70 12.21
N CYS A 26 -1.76 3.55 12.87
CA CYS A 26 -1.47 2.28 12.21
C CYS A 26 -2.73 1.41 12.10
N VAL A 27 -3.24 1.25 10.88
CA VAL A 27 -4.30 0.29 10.56
C VAL A 27 -3.66 -1.05 10.22
N VAL A 28 -3.99 -2.09 10.99
CA VAL A 28 -3.41 -3.43 10.87
C VAL A 28 -4.38 -4.37 10.17
N MET A 29 -3.88 -5.11 9.18
CA MET A 29 -4.62 -6.14 8.48
C MET A 29 -3.99 -7.51 8.76
N PRO A 30 -4.63 -8.39 9.56
CA PRO A 30 -4.06 -9.68 9.95
C PRO A 30 -3.82 -10.63 8.77
N LYS A 31 -4.65 -10.52 7.73
CA LYS A 31 -4.57 -11.30 6.50
C LYS A 31 -4.88 -10.40 5.32
N PHE A 32 -4.00 -10.39 4.32
CA PHE A 32 -4.22 -9.62 3.11
C PHE A 32 -5.46 -10.11 2.35
N GLU A 33 -6.34 -9.16 2.05
CA GLU A 33 -7.46 -9.30 1.13
C GLU A 33 -7.59 -7.96 0.39
N LEU A 34 -7.66 -8.00 -0.95
CA LEU A 34 -7.56 -6.81 -1.77
C LEU A 34 -8.75 -5.87 -1.54
N GLU A 35 -9.96 -6.40 -1.50
CA GLU A 35 -11.17 -5.58 -1.31
C GLU A 35 -11.22 -4.96 0.09
N GLY A 36 -10.89 -5.73 1.13
CA GLY A 36 -10.74 -5.26 2.49
C GLY A 36 -9.67 -4.18 2.61
N MET A 37 -8.57 -4.28 1.86
CA MET A 37 -7.53 -3.24 1.83
C MET A 37 -8.07 -1.95 1.21
N LEU A 38 -8.76 -2.04 0.07
CA LEU A 38 -9.36 -0.88 -0.60
C LEU A 38 -10.42 -0.20 0.30
N LYS A 39 -11.26 -0.99 0.96
CA LYS A 39 -12.25 -0.50 1.93
C LYS A 39 -11.58 0.21 3.10
N ALA A 40 -10.53 -0.38 3.68
CA ALA A 40 -9.77 0.23 4.78
C ALA A 40 -9.09 1.54 4.36
N ILE A 41 -8.59 1.62 3.11
CA ILE A 41 -8.01 2.85 2.56
C ILE A 41 -9.05 3.97 2.54
N GLN A 42 -10.25 3.68 2.03
CA GLN A 42 -11.35 4.65 1.97
C GLN A 42 -11.84 5.06 3.37
N GLU A 43 -12.10 4.10 4.26
CA GLU A 43 -12.67 4.34 5.59
C GLU A 43 -11.71 5.08 6.51
N HIS A 44 -10.44 4.71 6.50
CA HIS A 44 -9.42 5.31 7.37
C HIS A 44 -8.58 6.40 6.70
N ARG A 45 -8.91 6.76 5.45
CA ARG A 45 -8.19 7.75 4.62
C ARG A 45 -6.68 7.54 4.65
N ILE A 46 -6.25 6.32 4.36
CA ILE A 46 -4.85 5.91 4.46
C ILE A 46 -3.99 6.73 3.50
N THR A 47 -2.85 7.23 3.99
CA THR A 47 -1.89 8.05 3.20
C THR A 47 -0.66 7.28 2.73
N ASN A 48 -0.21 6.31 3.53
CA ASN A 48 1.02 5.54 3.30
C ASN A 48 0.70 4.04 3.23
N LEU A 49 1.06 3.43 2.11
CA LEU A 49 0.77 2.04 1.79
C LEU A 49 2.06 1.27 1.42
N PRO A 50 2.70 0.61 2.40
CA PRO A 50 3.80 -0.29 2.15
C PRO A 50 3.31 -1.67 1.73
N VAL A 51 3.74 -2.11 0.55
CA VAL A 51 3.26 -3.31 -0.12
C VAL A 51 4.39 -4.07 -0.81
N VAL A 52 4.05 -5.22 -1.37
CA VAL A 52 4.93 -6.04 -2.20
C VAL A 52 4.46 -6.00 -3.66
N PRO A 53 5.32 -6.34 -4.64
CA PRO A 53 4.98 -6.22 -6.06
C PRO A 53 3.67 -6.89 -6.50
N PRO A 54 3.25 -8.07 -5.98
CA PRO A 54 1.95 -8.67 -6.32
C PRO A 54 0.75 -7.80 -5.95
N ILE A 55 0.82 -7.03 -4.85
CA ILE A 55 -0.27 -6.14 -4.42
C ILE A 55 -0.36 -4.94 -5.36
N ILE A 56 0.78 -4.40 -5.81
CA ILE A 56 0.81 -3.31 -6.80
C ILE A 56 0.23 -3.78 -8.13
N LEU A 57 0.56 -5.00 -8.56
CA LEU A 57 -0.08 -5.58 -9.73
C LEU A 57 -1.61 -5.67 -9.57
N GLY A 58 -2.07 -6.08 -8.38
CA GLY A 58 -3.49 -6.07 -8.03
C GLY A 58 -4.12 -4.68 -8.12
N LEU A 59 -3.48 -3.64 -7.58
CA LEU A 59 -3.94 -2.25 -7.66
C LEU A 59 -4.00 -1.74 -9.12
N THR A 60 -3.00 -2.10 -9.93
CA THR A 60 -2.93 -1.67 -11.32
C THR A 60 -3.95 -2.39 -12.20
N LYS A 61 -4.11 -3.71 -12.05
CA LYS A 61 -4.91 -4.55 -12.97
C LYS A 61 -6.35 -4.82 -12.50
N SER A 62 -6.64 -4.74 -11.20
CA SER A 62 -7.99 -5.09 -10.70
C SER A 62 -9.01 -4.00 -11.01
N PRO A 63 -10.19 -4.35 -11.57
CA PRO A 63 -11.27 -3.39 -11.80
C PRO A 63 -11.95 -2.97 -10.48
N LEU A 64 -11.78 -3.74 -9.40
CA LEU A 64 -12.35 -3.42 -8.09
C LEU A 64 -11.88 -2.06 -7.55
N VAL A 65 -10.68 -1.63 -7.95
CA VAL A 65 -10.09 -0.37 -7.51
C VAL A 65 -10.96 0.83 -7.87
N HIS A 66 -11.70 0.78 -8.97
CA HIS A 66 -12.58 1.88 -9.40
C HIS A 66 -13.84 2.05 -8.52
N LYS A 67 -14.14 1.07 -7.64
CA LYS A 67 -15.28 1.13 -6.72
C LYS A 67 -14.98 1.87 -5.41
N TYR A 68 -13.71 2.19 -5.16
CA TYR A 68 -13.26 2.75 -3.88
C TYR A 68 -12.56 4.09 -4.08
N ASP A 69 -12.76 5.02 -3.15
CA ASP A 69 -12.03 6.28 -3.10
C ASP A 69 -10.62 6.07 -2.52
N LEU A 70 -9.61 6.17 -3.39
CA LEU A 70 -8.19 6.08 -3.03
C LEU A 70 -7.47 7.43 -3.04
N SER A 71 -8.21 8.55 -3.10
CA SER A 71 -7.64 9.90 -3.19
C SER A 71 -6.76 10.30 -2.00
N SER A 72 -6.91 9.62 -0.85
CA SER A 72 -6.09 9.86 0.34
C SER A 72 -4.66 9.34 0.22
N LEU A 73 -4.41 8.36 -0.66
CA LEU A 73 -3.09 7.76 -0.81
C LEU A 73 -2.11 8.75 -1.44
N LYS A 74 -0.97 8.92 -0.78
CA LYS A 74 0.13 9.80 -1.21
C LYS A 74 1.37 9.00 -1.53
N TYR A 75 1.69 8.01 -0.70
CA TYR A 75 2.91 7.23 -0.80
C TYR A 75 2.59 5.75 -0.88
N VAL A 76 3.07 5.10 -1.93
CA VAL A 76 3.04 3.65 -2.08
C VAL A 76 4.47 3.17 -2.13
N SER A 77 4.90 2.35 -1.18
CA SER A 77 6.27 1.83 -1.17
C SER A 77 6.27 0.34 -1.49
N SER A 78 7.16 -0.11 -2.37
CA SER A 78 7.29 -1.52 -2.73
C SER A 78 8.64 -2.07 -2.35
N GLY A 79 8.66 -3.03 -1.43
CA GLY A 79 9.90 -3.70 -1.01
C GLY A 79 10.03 -5.14 -1.52
N ALA A 80 11.15 -5.78 -1.15
CA ALA A 80 11.45 -7.21 -1.26
C ALA A 80 11.69 -7.81 -2.65
N ALA A 81 11.28 -7.15 -3.73
CA ALA A 81 11.62 -7.57 -5.10
C ALA A 81 11.57 -6.38 -6.09
N PRO A 82 12.38 -6.39 -7.15
CA PRO A 82 12.37 -5.35 -8.16
C PRO A 82 11.02 -5.32 -8.90
N LEU A 83 10.48 -4.11 -9.15
CA LEU A 83 9.32 -3.96 -10.01
C LEU A 83 9.75 -3.86 -11.47
N GLY A 84 9.03 -4.55 -12.35
CA GLY A 84 9.19 -4.38 -13.79
C GLY A 84 8.87 -2.94 -14.20
N LYS A 85 9.70 -2.34 -15.07
CA LYS A 85 9.53 -0.96 -15.56
C LYS A 85 8.13 -0.70 -16.13
N GLN A 86 7.55 -1.70 -16.82
CA GLN A 86 6.19 -1.62 -17.36
C GLN A 86 5.15 -1.46 -16.24
N LEU A 87 5.25 -2.23 -15.15
CA LEU A 87 4.31 -2.14 -14.04
C LEU A 87 4.39 -0.78 -13.33
N VAL A 88 5.60 -0.26 -13.15
CA VAL A 88 5.82 1.09 -12.58
C VAL A 88 5.14 2.15 -13.44
N GLN A 89 5.32 2.08 -14.75
CA GLN A 89 4.76 3.06 -15.68
C GLN A 89 3.23 2.97 -15.76
N GLU A 90 2.67 1.75 -15.79
CA GLU A 90 1.21 1.56 -15.72
C GLU A 90 0.63 2.09 -14.40
N PHE A 91 1.30 1.86 -13.27
CA PHE A 91 0.88 2.36 -11.97
C PHE A 91 0.88 3.89 -11.95
N ALA A 92 1.97 4.53 -12.40
CA ALA A 92 2.09 5.98 -12.45
C ALA A 92 1.04 6.62 -13.37
N ASN A 93 0.73 6.00 -14.52
CA ASN A 93 -0.31 6.48 -15.42
C ASN A 93 -1.71 6.37 -14.80
N LYS A 94 -1.98 5.32 -14.02
CA LYS A 94 -3.29 5.09 -13.38
C LYS A 94 -3.49 5.95 -12.12
N PHE A 95 -2.41 6.21 -11.39
CA PHE A 95 -2.42 6.93 -10.11
C PHE A 95 -1.38 8.07 -10.10
N PRO A 96 -1.55 9.12 -10.91
CA PRO A 96 -0.55 10.19 -11.05
C PRO A 96 -0.30 11.00 -9.77
N GLN A 97 -1.26 10.98 -8.84
CA GLN A 97 -1.17 11.65 -7.54
C GLN A 97 -0.39 10.85 -6.49
N MET A 98 -0.07 9.58 -6.75
CA MET A 98 0.61 8.70 -5.81
C MET A 98 2.10 8.59 -6.16
N GLU A 99 2.96 8.81 -5.16
CA GLU A 99 4.39 8.62 -5.30
C GLU A 99 4.75 7.16 -5.02
N LEU A 100 5.30 6.48 -6.03
CA LEU A 100 5.81 5.11 -5.90
C LEU A 100 7.28 5.12 -5.46
N ILE A 101 7.52 4.62 -4.26
CA ILE A 101 8.85 4.52 -3.65
C ILE A 101 9.33 3.07 -3.78
N GLN A 102 10.54 2.85 -4.27
CA GLN A 102 11.17 1.53 -4.41
C GLN A 102 12.28 1.35 -3.38
#